data_AF-A0A6V7JIG6-F1
#
_entry.id   AF-A0A6V7JIG6-F1
#
_cell.length_a   1.000
_cell.length_b   1.000
_cell.length_c   1.000
_cell.angle_alpha   90.00
_cell.angle_beta   90.00
_cell.angle_gamma   90.00
#
_symmetry.space_group_name_H-M   'P 1'
#
loop_
_entity.id
_entity.type
_entity.pdbx_description
1 polymer ?
#
loop_
_entity_poly.entity_id
_entity_poly.type
_entity_poly.pdbx_seq_one_letter_code
_entity_poly.pdbx_strand_id
1 'polypeptide(L)' 'VHIRSNLIMNGVCVRWRGWIDLERLDGVGCLEFNEDAAEQEDAMRRTHLHHFNDGFRHYPSVRI' A
#
# COMPACT_ATOMS: atom_id res chain seq x y z
N VAL A 1 13.86 2.26 20.22
CA VAL A 1 12.52 2.70 19.73
C VAL A 1 11.95 1.65 18.82
N HIS A 2 10.70 1.21 19.04
CA HIS A 2 10.00 0.28 18.15
C HIS A 2 9.18 1.04 17.12
N ILE A 3 9.25 0.61 15.87
CA ILE A 3 8.52 1.23 14.77
C ILE A 3 7.72 0.14 14.05
N ARG A 4 6.45 0.47 13.76
CA ARG A 4 5.56 -0.35 12.97
C ARG A 4 4.91 0.54 11.93
N SER A 5 4.99 0.15 10.67
CA SER A 5 4.41 0.90 9.56
C SER A 5 3.86 -0.04 8.50
N ASN A 6 2.76 0.35 7.86
CA ASN A 6 2.26 -0.31 6.66
C ASN A 6 2.78 0.46 5.44
N LEU A 7 3.34 -0.24 4.47
CA LEU A 7 3.98 0.34 3.29
C LEU A 7 3.52 -0.39 2.04
N ILE A 8 3.50 0.33 0.90
CA ILE A 8 3.30 -0.26 -0.42
C ILE A 8 4.63 -0.15 -1.15
N MET A 9 5.29 -1.29 -1.39
CA MET A 9 6.56 -1.34 -2.13
C MET A 9 6.36 -2.08 -3.43
N ASN A 10 6.61 -1.39 -4.56
CA ASN A 10 6.42 -1.93 -5.90
C ASN A 10 5.04 -2.57 -6.12
N GLY A 11 4.00 -2.01 -5.51
CA GLY A 11 2.62 -2.53 -5.59
C GLY A 11 2.28 -3.65 -4.61
N VAL A 12 3.23 -4.09 -3.78
CA VAL A 12 3.03 -5.12 -2.75
C VAL A 12 2.77 -4.46 -1.40
N CYS A 13 1.63 -4.79 -0.78
CA CYS A 13 1.33 -4.35 0.58
C CYS A 13 2.17 -5.15 1.58
N VAL A 14 3.01 -4.44 2.34
CA VAL A 14 3.88 -5.03 3.35
C VAL A 14 3.74 -4.29 4.67
N ARG A 15 3.97 -5.00 5.76
CA ARG A 15 4.06 -4.44 7.10
C ARG A 15 5.51 -4.47 7.53
N TRP A 16 6.07 -3.31 7.78
CA TRP A 16 7.40 -3.18 8.35
C TRP A 16 7.33 -3.15 9.88
N ARG A 17 8.20 -3.94 10.51
CA ARG A 17 8.37 -3.96 11.96
C ARG A 17 9.85 -3.96 12.27
N GLY A 18 10.28 -3.03 13.12
CA GLY A 18 11.66 -2.96 13.51
C GLY A 18 11.87 -2.17 14.79
N TRP A 19 13.12 -2.16 15.23
CA TRP A 19 13.55 -1.34 16.34
C TRP A 19 14.89 -0.68 16.00
N ILE A 20 15.10 0.51 16.56
CA ILE A 20 16.34 1.27 16.44
C ILE A 20 16.89 1.59 17.83
N ASP A 21 18.18 1.37 18.00
CA ASP A 21 19.00 1.83 19.11
C ASP A 21 19.29 3.32 18.94
N LEU A 22 18.99 4.14 19.96
CA LEU A 22 19.14 5.60 19.86
C LEU A 22 20.56 6.08 20.12
N GLU A 23 21.39 5.27 20.79
CA GLU A 23 22.78 5.65 21.10
C GLU A 23 23.71 5.26 19.96
N ARG A 24 23.46 4.09 19.35
CA ARG A 24 24.27 3.57 18.24
C ARG A 24 23.69 3.90 16.86
N LEU A 25 22.46 4.40 16.81
CA LEU A 25 21.72 4.67 15.56
C LEU A 25 21.64 3.46 14.63
N ASP A 26 21.69 2.25 15.20
CA ASP A 26 21.62 0.98 14.49
C ASP A 26 20.31 0.27 14.86
N GLY A 27 19.80 -0.56 13.97
CA GLY A 27 18.51 -1.19 14.15
C GLY A 27 18.28 -2.36 13.21
N VAL A 28 17.35 -3.21 13.60
CA VAL A 28 16.91 -4.35 12.79
C VAL A 28 15.43 -4.25 12.55
N GLY A 29 15.01 -4.55 11.33
CA GLY A 29 13.61 -4.67 10.98
C GLY A 29 13.36 -5.76 9.96
N CYS A 30 12.17 -6.34 10.02
CA CYS A 30 11.66 -7.29 9.04
C CYS A 30 10.50 -6.68 8.25
N LEU A 31 10.34 -7.16 7.02
CA LEU A 31 9.18 -6.91 6.19
C LEU A 31 8.35 -8.18 6.16
N GLU A 32 7.09 -8.05 6.55
CA GLU A 32 6.09 -9.11 6.49
C GLU A 32 5.09 -8.78 5.38
N PHE A 33 4.71 -9.78 4.59
CA PHE A 33 3.60 -9.60 3.65
C PHE A 33 2.31 -9.41 4.44
N ASN A 34 1.49 -8.44 4.04
CA ASN A 34 0.29 -8.08 4.77
C ASN A 34 -0.94 -8.37 3.90
N GLU A 35 -1.39 -9.64 3.94
CA GLU A 35 -2.55 -10.14 3.20
C GLU A 35 -3.82 -9.34 3.53
N ASP A 36 -4.09 -9.09 4.81
CA ASP A 36 -5.28 -8.35 5.25
C ASP A 36 -5.34 -6.93 4.68
N ALA A 37 -4.20 -6.22 4.67
CA ALA A 37 -4.13 -4.88 4.08
C ALA A 37 -4.17 -4.94 2.56
N ALA A 38 -3.61 -5.99 1.94
CA ALA A 38 -3.69 -6.19 0.51
C ALA A 38 -5.14 -6.34 0.05
N GLU A 39 -5.94 -7.16 0.74
CA GLU A 39 -7.36 -7.35 0.41
C GLU A 39 -8.17 -6.06 0.57
N GLN A 40 -7.92 -5.30 1.63
CA GLN A 40 -8.63 -4.04 1.89
C GLN A 40 -8.24 -2.95 0.87
N GLU A 41 -6.96 -2.85 0.52
CA GLU A 41 -6.48 -1.98 -0.55
C GLU A 41 -7.04 -2.41 -1.91
N ASP A 42 -7.13 -3.72 -2.21
CA ASP A 42 -7.68 -4.23 -3.48
C ASP A 42 -9.19 -3.92 -3.61
N ALA A 43 -9.92 -3.97 -2.51
CA ALA A 43 -11.34 -3.58 -2.47
C ALA A 43 -11.52 -2.06 -2.70
N MET A 44 -10.69 -1.23 -2.06
CA MET A 44 -10.70 0.23 -2.28
C MET A 44 -10.25 0.60 -3.70
N ARG A 45 -9.22 -0.08 -4.22
CA ARG A 45 -8.71 0.12 -5.58
C ARG A 45 -9.76 -0.27 -6.63
N ARG A 46 -10.47 -1.38 -6.44
CA ARG A 46 -11.59 -1.78 -7.31
C ARG A 46 -12.74 -0.77 -7.29
N THR A 47 -13.06 -0.22 -6.12
CA THR A 47 -14.14 0.77 -5.98
C THR A 47 -13.80 2.05 -6.76
N HIS A 48 -12.58 2.57 -6.61
CA HIS A 48 -12.13 3.73 -7.39
C HIS A 48 -12.08 3.44 -8.90
N LEU A 49 -11.63 2.25 -9.31
CA LEU A 49 -11.59 1.86 -10.72
C LEU A 49 -13.00 1.81 -11.32
N HIS A 50 -14.00 1.32 -10.58
CA HIS A 50 -15.38 1.24 -11.02
C HIS A 50 -15.97 2.63 -11.26
N HIS A 51 -15.79 3.55 -10.30
CA HIS A 51 -16.24 4.94 -10.43
C HIS A 51 -15.56 5.69 -11.58
N PHE A 52 -14.26 5.44 -11.79
CA PHE A 52 -13.53 5.98 -12.92
C PHE A 52 -14.09 5.45 -14.25
N ASN A 53 -14.26 4.13 -14.38
CA ASN A 53 -14.79 3.50 -15.59
C ASN A 53 -16.21 3.98 -15.94
N ASP A 54 -17.07 4.17 -14.94
CA ASP A 54 -18.41 4.72 -15.14
C ASP A 54 -18.37 6.17 -15.68
N GLY A 55 -17.40 6.98 -15.25
CA GLY A 55 -17.15 8.31 -15.79
C GLY A 55 -16.61 8.32 -17.22
N PHE A 56 -15.69 7.39 -17.55
CA PHE A 56 -15.16 7.22 -18.91
C PHE A 56 -16.22 6.74 -19.91
N ARG A 57 -17.16 5.91 -19.45
CA ARG A 57 -18.30 5.48 -20.27
C ARG A 57 -19.20 6.64 -20.68
N HIS A 58 -19.17 7.75 -19.94
CA HIS A 58 -19.92 8.98 -20.23
C HIS A 58 -19.17 9.96 -21.14
N TYR A 59 -17.86 9.81 -21.34
CA TYR A 59 -17.03 10.66 -22.22
C TYR A 59 -16.10 9.82 -23.12
N PRO A 60 -16.52 9.47 -24.35
CA PRO A 60 -15.77 8.56 -25.23
C PRO A 60 -14.58 9.22 -25.97
N SER A 61 -14.20 10.47 -25.66
CA SER A 61 -13.24 11.24 -26.48
C SER A 61 -11.77 11.10 -26.09
N VAL A 62 -11.42 10.33 -25.06
CA VAL A 62 -10.00 10.08 -24.71
C VAL A 62 -9.66 8.62 -25.03
N ARG A 63 -9.31 8.37 -26.29
CA ARG A 63 -8.51 7.21 -26.68
C ARG A 63 -7.06 7.66 -26.79
N ILE A 64 -6.16 7.01 -26.06
CA ILE A 64 -4.73 6.99 -26.35
C ILE A 64 -4.52 5.90 -27.40
#